data_AF-A0A9P6CMR5-F1
#
_entry.id   AF-A0A9P6CMR5-F1
#
_cell.length_a   1.000
_cell.length_b   1.000
_cell.length_c   1.000
_cell.angle_alpha   90.00
_cell.angle_beta   90.00
_cell.angle_gamma   90.00
#
_symmetry.space_group_name_H-M   'P 1'
#
loop_
_entity.id
_entity.type
_entity.pdbx_description
1 polymer ?
#
loop_
_entity_poly.entity_id
_entity_poly.type
_entity_poly.pdbx_seq_one_letter_code
_entity_poly.pdbx_strand_id
1 'polypeptide(L)'
;MPLSNVSLPSTPAGFATGVSPDGHTYIVPEFMLPALLHGFETIQRQADLNVANGNGDKLAQFQNLPFHVIGHGSVLYPADPPLSDREWLSLHAQVVALQEQFGISYKDAAHRLYFVYVNKVNLHTQSARVFESIETRMQKTLVEIGEKFDEIEGHKRHDHHADDMVVD
;
A
#
# COMPACT_ATOMS: atom_id res chain seq x y z
N MET A 1 24.84 -67.61 9.34
CA MET A 1 25.58 -66.34 9.20
C MET A 1 24.65 -65.23 9.66
N PRO A 2 24.99 -64.44 10.68
CA PRO A 2 24.11 -63.37 11.14
C PRO A 2 24.22 -62.18 10.17
N LEU A 3 23.06 -61.66 9.78
CA LEU A 3 22.93 -60.46 8.96
C LEU A 3 23.34 -59.25 9.80
N SER A 4 24.42 -58.59 9.38
CA SER A 4 24.88 -57.33 9.95
C SER A 4 23.78 -56.27 9.79
N ASN A 5 23.33 -55.73 10.93
CA ASN A 5 22.49 -54.55 11.01
C ASN A 5 23.26 -53.37 10.38
N VAL A 6 22.95 -53.05 9.13
CA VAL A 6 23.41 -51.82 8.48
C VAL A 6 22.53 -50.70 9.04
N SER A 7 23.02 -50.00 10.06
CA SER A 7 22.45 -48.70 10.44
C SER A 7 22.70 -47.75 9.27
N LEU A 8 21.67 -47.49 8.47
CA LEU A 8 21.68 -46.45 7.45
C LEU A 8 22.08 -45.13 8.12
N PRO A 9 23.02 -44.35 7.55
CA PRO A 9 23.21 -42.98 8.00
C PRO A 9 21.88 -42.26 7.81
N SER A 10 21.34 -41.68 8.89
CA SER A 10 20.02 -41.03 8.92
C SER A 10 19.93 -39.80 8.01
N THR A 11 21.04 -39.40 7.40
CA THR A 11 21.16 -38.18 6.60
C THR A 11 21.79 -38.53 5.25
N PRO A 12 21.09 -38.28 4.12
CA PRO A 12 21.63 -38.50 2.77
C PRO A 12 22.87 -37.63 2.49
N ALA A 13 23.76 -38.10 1.62
CA ALA A 13 24.93 -37.33 1.19
C ALA A 13 24.50 -36.01 0.52
N GLY A 14 25.13 -34.89 0.90
CA GLY A 14 24.79 -33.54 0.43
C GLY A 14 23.66 -32.85 1.21
N PHE A 15 23.19 -33.47 2.30
CA PHE A 15 22.21 -32.90 3.22
C PHE A 15 22.79 -32.84 4.64
N ALA A 16 22.40 -31.80 5.38
CA ALA A 16 22.68 -31.68 6.80
C ALA A 16 21.38 -31.69 7.60
N THR A 17 21.45 -32.20 8.82
CA THR A 17 20.38 -32.09 9.81
C THR A 17 20.57 -30.81 10.62
N GLY A 18 19.55 -29.96 10.63
CA GLY A 18 19.47 -28.77 11.49
C GLY A 18 18.34 -28.89 12.50
N VAL A 19 18.38 -28.07 13.54
CA VAL A 19 17.32 -27.97 14.55
C VAL A 19 16.66 -26.60 14.39
N SER A 20 15.33 -26.60 14.28
CA SER A 20 14.53 -25.38 14.20
C SER A 20 14.56 -24.65 15.54
N PRO A 21 14.35 -23.32 15.60
CA PRO A 21 14.07 -22.62 16.84
C PRO A 21 12.97 -23.27 17.69
N ASP A 22 12.02 -23.97 17.05
CA ASP A 22 10.92 -24.71 17.70
C ASP A 22 11.32 -26.11 18.22
N GLY A 23 12.58 -26.51 18.09
CA GLY A 23 13.10 -27.81 18.54
C GLY A 23 12.87 -28.98 17.58
N HIS A 24 12.24 -28.75 16.42
CA HIS A 24 12.05 -29.79 15.41
C HIS A 24 13.31 -30.01 14.55
N THR A 25 13.68 -31.27 14.33
CA THR A 25 14.80 -31.63 13.44
C THR A 25 14.36 -31.61 11.99
N TYR A 26 15.09 -30.92 11.12
CA TYR A 26 14.85 -30.88 9.68
C TYR A 26 16.11 -31.27 8.91
N ILE A 27 15.92 -31.74 7.68
CA ILE A 27 17.00 -32.11 6.76
C ILE A 27 17.02 -31.08 5.64
N VAL A 28 18.17 -30.46 5.39
CA VAL A 28 18.32 -29.39 4.41
C VAL A 28 19.55 -29.65 3.53
N PRO A 29 19.51 -29.33 2.22
CA PRO A 29 20.69 -29.40 1.38
C PRO A 29 21.82 -28.51 1.90
N GLU A 30 23.06 -29.00 1.85
CA GLU A 30 24.20 -28.35 2.48
C GLU A 30 24.45 -26.92 1.97
N PHE A 31 24.18 -26.65 0.69
CA PHE A 31 24.33 -25.31 0.11
C PHE A 31 23.31 -24.29 0.63
N MET A 32 22.19 -24.73 1.20
CA MET A 32 21.15 -23.84 1.75
C MET A 32 21.39 -23.49 3.22
N LEU A 33 22.27 -24.23 3.92
CA LEU A 33 22.57 -24.00 5.34
C LEU A 33 22.94 -22.54 5.65
N PRO A 34 23.83 -21.86 4.90
CA PRO A 34 24.20 -20.49 5.23
C PRO A 34 23.02 -19.52 5.17
N ALA A 35 22.16 -19.66 4.15
CA ALA A 35 20.98 -18.81 3.99
C ALA A 35 19.93 -19.06 5.08
N LEU A 36 19.75 -20.34 5.44
CA LEU A 36 18.79 -20.76 6.46
C LEU A 36 19.22 -20.31 7.87
N LEU A 37 20.51 -20.50 8.21
CA LEU A 37 21.08 -20.03 9.47
C LEU A 37 20.97 -18.51 9.61
N HIS A 38 21.30 -17.78 8.54
CA HIS A 38 21.13 -16.33 8.52
C HIS A 38 19.66 -15.91 8.70
N GLY A 39 18.71 -16.64 8.10
CA GLY A 39 17.27 -16.41 8.31
C GLY A 39 16.82 -16.65 9.75
N PHE A 40 17.36 -17.65 10.43
CA PHE A 40 17.04 -17.87 11.85
C PHE A 40 17.67 -16.81 12.76
N GLU A 41 18.90 -16.40 12.47
CA GLU A 41 19.55 -15.32 13.21
C GLU A 41 18.77 -14.01 13.09
N THR A 42 18.24 -13.67 11.92
CA THR A 42 17.43 -12.45 11.75
C THR A 42 16.11 -12.52 12.50
N ILE A 43 15.43 -13.68 12.49
CA ILE A 43 14.19 -13.90 13.25
C ILE A 43 14.45 -13.82 14.75
N GLN A 44 15.51 -14.46 15.25
CA GLN A 44 15.87 -14.42 16.66
C GLN A 44 16.26 -13.00 17.09
N ARG A 45 17.05 -12.30 16.28
CA ARG A 45 17.44 -10.91 16.55
C ARG A 45 16.25 -9.96 16.54
N GLN A 46 15.28 -10.18 15.66
CA GLN A 46 14.01 -9.43 15.68
C GLN A 46 13.19 -9.73 16.95
N ALA A 47 13.14 -10.99 17.39
CA ALA A 47 12.48 -11.36 18.64
C ALA A 47 13.15 -10.68 19.86
N ASP A 48 14.49 -10.70 19.93
CA ASP A 48 15.26 -10.08 21.02
C ASP A 48 15.10 -8.55 21.04
N LEU A 49 15.04 -7.91 19.86
CA LEU A 49 14.78 -6.47 19.74
C LEU A 49 13.34 -6.09 20.13
N ASN A 50 12.36 -6.95 19.85
CA ASN A 50 10.97 -6.75 20.30
C ASN A 50 10.80 -6.92 21.81
N VAL A 51 11.64 -7.71 22.49
CA VAL A 51 11.59 -7.87 23.95
C VAL A 51 12.29 -6.71 24.69
N ALA A 52 13.30 -6.08 24.08
CA ALA A 52 14.00 -4.92 24.67
C ALA A 52 13.21 -3.60 24.62
N ASN A 53 12.24 -3.47 23.73
CA ASN A 53 11.33 -2.31 23.67
C ASN A 53 10.10 -2.49 24.58
N GLY A 54 10.37 -2.80 25.85
CA GLY A 54 9.34 -2.94 26.89
C GLY A 54 8.75 -1.63 27.42
N ASN A 55 9.03 -0.47 26.80
CA ASN A 55 8.44 0.81 27.21
C ASN A 55 8.40 1.78 26.03
N GLY A 56 7.32 1.74 25.23
CA GLY A 56 7.10 2.79 24.24
C GLY A 56 6.15 2.49 23.08
N ASP A 57 5.48 1.33 23.02
CA ASP A 57 4.72 0.97 21.82
C ASP A 57 3.23 0.77 22.04
N LYS A 58 2.52 1.90 22.06
CA LYS A 58 1.14 1.97 21.55
C LYS A 58 1.10 2.18 20.02
N LEU A 59 2.24 2.08 19.32
CA LEU A 59 2.35 2.37 17.88
C LEU A 59 2.80 1.16 17.04
N ALA A 60 3.54 0.20 17.57
CA ALA A 60 3.95 -1.00 16.81
C ALA A 60 2.83 -2.04 16.62
N GLN A 61 1.76 -2.03 17.42
CA GLN A 61 0.64 -2.97 17.25
C GLN A 61 -0.31 -2.62 16.10
N PHE A 62 -0.14 -1.46 15.45
CA PHE A 62 -0.99 -1.03 14.33
C PHE A 62 -0.37 -1.25 12.94
N GLN A 63 0.86 -1.77 12.84
CA GLN A 63 1.55 -1.89 11.55
C GLN A 63 1.20 -3.16 10.75
N ASN A 64 0.47 -4.12 11.34
CA ASN A 64 0.06 -5.37 10.67
C ASN A 64 -1.44 -5.65 10.76
N LEU A 65 -2.27 -4.60 10.78
CA LEU A 65 -3.70 -4.78 10.55
C LEU A 65 -3.94 -4.68 9.04
N PRO A 66 -4.77 -5.55 8.43
CA PRO A 66 -5.10 -5.47 7.02
C PRO A 66 -5.89 -4.20 6.65
N PHE A 67 -6.14 -3.31 7.62
CA PHE A 67 -6.82 -2.05 7.42
C PHE A 67 -6.35 -0.96 8.41
N HIS A 68 -6.37 0.29 7.94
CA HIS A 68 -6.31 1.51 8.73
C HIS A 68 -7.72 2.07 8.91
N VAL A 69 -8.09 2.37 10.14
CA VAL A 69 -9.37 3.01 10.47
C VAL A 69 -9.21 4.53 10.32
N ILE A 70 -9.93 5.13 9.37
CA ILE A 70 -9.95 6.59 9.17
C ILE A 70 -11.26 7.15 9.76
N GLY A 71 -11.16 8.11 10.68
CA GLY A 71 -12.31 8.75 11.37
C GLY A 71 -12.74 8.06 12.67
N HIS A 72 -13.93 8.40 13.19
CA HIS A 72 -14.55 7.77 14.37
C HIS A 72 -15.03 6.31 14.12
N GLY A 73 -14.28 5.52 13.33
CA GLY A 73 -14.52 4.08 13.16
C GLY A 73 -15.30 3.65 11.92
N SER A 74 -15.59 4.55 10.96
CA SER A 74 -16.52 4.24 9.85
C SER A 74 -15.89 3.81 8.52
N VAL A 75 -14.59 4.07 8.29
CA VAL A 75 -13.93 3.71 7.02
C VAL A 75 -12.70 2.84 7.29
N LEU A 76 -12.76 1.58 6.83
CA LEU A 76 -11.64 0.63 6.86
C LEU A 76 -10.91 0.72 5.52
N TYR A 77 -9.72 1.30 5.54
CA TYR A 77 -8.86 1.42 4.35
C TYR A 77 -7.86 0.27 4.36
N PRO A 78 -7.69 -0.55 3.30
CA PRO A 78 -6.69 -1.60 3.33
C PRO A 78 -5.30 -1.00 3.58
N ALA A 79 -4.50 -1.65 4.42
CA ALA A 79 -3.11 -1.24 4.61
C ALA A 79 -2.38 -1.33 3.26
N ASP A 80 -1.45 -0.40 3.02
CA ASP A 80 -0.66 -0.43 1.80
C ASP A 80 0.07 -1.79 1.72
N PRO A 81 -0.15 -2.57 0.65
CA PRO A 81 0.47 -3.87 0.54
C PRO A 81 1.99 -3.70 0.52
N PRO A 82 2.75 -4.62 1.14
CA PRO A 82 4.20 -4.59 1.01
C PRO A 82 4.59 -4.70 -0.47
N LEU A 83 5.63 -3.97 -0.86
CA LEU A 83 6.19 -4.02 -2.21
C LEU A 83 6.53 -5.46 -2.58
N SER A 84 6.07 -5.90 -3.75
CA SER A 84 6.45 -7.19 -4.31
C SER A 84 7.94 -7.20 -4.68
N ASP A 85 8.55 -8.39 -4.71
CA ASP A 85 9.96 -8.55 -5.12
C ASP A 85 10.23 -7.95 -6.50
N ARG A 86 9.25 -8.04 -7.42
CA ARG A 86 9.34 -7.45 -8.75
C ARG A 86 9.42 -5.92 -8.69
N GLU A 87 8.63 -5.29 -7.85
CA GLU A 87 8.64 -3.83 -7.66
C GLU A 87 9.94 -3.38 -7.01
N TRP A 88 10.43 -4.13 -6.02
CA TRP A 88 11.73 -3.91 -5.40
C TRP A 88 12.87 -3.94 -6.42
N LEU A 89 12.93 -4.99 -7.24
CA LEU A 89 13.94 -5.12 -8.30
C LEU A 89 13.80 -4.02 -9.35
N SER A 90 12.57 -3.63 -9.69
CA SER A 90 12.32 -2.54 -10.64
C SER A 90 12.79 -1.19 -10.10
N LEU A 91 12.55 -0.89 -8.82
CA LEU A 91 13.04 0.33 -8.17
C LEU A 91 14.57 0.33 -8.10
N HIS A 92 15.18 -0.79 -7.71
CA HIS A 92 16.64 -0.92 -7.69
C HIS A 92 17.25 -0.68 -9.07
N ALA A 93 16.72 -1.30 -10.12
CA ALA A 93 17.18 -1.11 -11.49
C ALA A 93 17.09 0.36 -11.94
N GLN A 94 16.03 1.08 -11.56
CA GLN A 94 15.90 2.51 -11.85
C GLN A 94 16.94 3.35 -11.11
N VAL A 95 17.23 3.04 -9.85
CA VAL A 95 18.26 3.75 -9.08
C VAL A 95 19.64 3.51 -9.70
N VAL A 96 19.95 2.26 -10.08
CA VAL A 96 21.21 1.91 -10.76
C VAL A 96 21.32 2.65 -12.09
N ALA A 97 20.24 2.69 -12.89
CA ALA A 97 20.23 3.43 -14.16
C ALA A 97 20.52 4.93 -13.96
N LEU A 98 19.94 5.56 -12.94
CA LEU A 98 20.21 6.96 -12.59
C LEU A 98 21.66 7.16 -12.11
N GLN A 99 22.18 6.22 -11.32
CA GLN A 99 23.57 6.23 -10.88
C GLN A 99 24.54 6.15 -12.05
N GLU A 100 24.31 5.24 -13.00
CA GLU A 100 25.13 5.08 -14.21
C GLU A 100 25.03 6.29 -15.14
N GLN A 101 23.81 6.81 -15.33
CA GLN A 101 23.55 7.94 -16.22
C GLN A 101 24.20 9.25 -15.74
N PHE A 102 24.15 9.52 -14.44
CA PHE A 102 24.59 10.80 -13.87
C PHE A 102 25.89 10.71 -13.06
N GLY A 103 26.43 9.51 -12.85
CA GLY A 103 27.64 9.30 -12.03
C GLY A 103 27.44 9.69 -10.56
N ILE A 104 26.21 9.65 -10.04
CA ILE A 104 25.88 10.07 -8.67
C ILE A 104 25.85 8.87 -7.71
N SER A 105 25.95 9.14 -6.41
CA SER A 105 25.84 8.08 -5.40
C SER A 105 24.45 7.42 -5.43
N TYR A 106 24.37 6.12 -5.13
CA TYR A 106 23.12 5.37 -5.03
C TYR A 106 22.09 6.07 -4.11
N LYS A 107 22.55 6.63 -2.99
CA LYS A 107 21.71 7.38 -2.04
C LYS A 107 21.07 8.61 -2.70
N ASP A 108 21.83 9.38 -3.48
CA ASP A 108 21.32 10.57 -4.17
C ASP A 108 20.37 10.18 -5.31
N ALA A 109 20.70 9.13 -6.08
CA ALA A 109 19.83 8.59 -7.11
C ALA A 109 18.49 8.11 -6.54
N ALA A 110 18.50 7.38 -5.42
CA ALA A 110 17.30 6.93 -4.73
C ALA A 110 16.46 8.11 -4.22
N HIS A 111 17.12 9.14 -3.67
CA HIS A 111 16.43 10.33 -3.18
C HIS A 111 15.77 11.13 -4.32
N ARG A 112 16.43 11.26 -5.48
CA ARG A 112 15.84 11.88 -6.67
C ARG A 112 14.65 11.10 -7.18
N LEU A 113 14.77 9.77 -7.25
CA LEU A 113 13.68 8.90 -7.66
C LEU A 113 12.47 9.07 -6.74
N TYR A 114 12.70 9.09 -5.42
CA TYR A 114 11.66 9.39 -4.42
C TYR A 114 10.96 10.73 -4.69
N PHE A 115 11.71 11.81 -4.89
CA PHE A 115 11.13 13.13 -5.19
C PHE A 115 10.28 13.14 -6.46
N VAL A 116 10.72 12.44 -7.51
CA VAL A 116 9.94 12.31 -8.75
C VAL A 116 8.59 11.64 -8.47
N TYR A 117 8.59 10.55 -7.70
CA TYR A 117 7.35 9.85 -7.35
C TYR A 117 6.43 10.70 -6.47
N VAL A 118 6.96 11.36 -5.44
CA VAL A 118 6.19 12.27 -4.58
C VAL A 118 5.57 13.40 -5.38
N ASN A 119 6.34 14.02 -6.27
CA ASN A 119 5.85 15.09 -7.13
C ASN A 119 4.76 14.59 -8.09
N LYS A 120 4.89 13.37 -8.61
CA LYS A 120 3.85 12.74 -9.43
C LYS A 120 2.54 12.57 -8.66
N VAL A 121 2.60 12.06 -7.42
CA VAL A 121 1.42 11.90 -6.56
C VAL A 121 0.79 13.26 -6.22
N ASN A 122 1.61 14.26 -5.90
CA ASN A 122 1.15 15.62 -5.63
C ASN A 122 0.43 16.22 -6.84
N LEU A 123 0.99 16.04 -8.04
CA LEU A 123 0.38 16.53 -9.28
C LEU A 123 -0.99 15.88 -9.53
N HIS A 124 -1.09 14.55 -9.35
CA HIS A 124 -2.38 13.87 -9.46
C HIS A 124 -3.39 14.38 -8.42
N THR A 125 -2.96 14.57 -7.18
CA THR A 125 -3.80 15.11 -6.10
C THR A 125 -4.29 16.53 -6.43
N GLN A 126 -3.41 17.37 -6.96
CA GLN A 126 -3.78 18.73 -7.38
C GLN A 126 -4.76 18.69 -8.55
N SER A 127 -4.55 17.84 -9.55
CA SER A 127 -5.49 17.70 -10.66
C SER A 127 -6.88 17.25 -10.19
N ALA A 128 -6.94 16.28 -9.27
CA ALA A 128 -8.20 15.81 -8.71
C ALA A 128 -8.98 16.94 -8.01
N ARG A 129 -8.30 17.77 -7.21
CA ARG A 129 -8.92 18.96 -6.57
C ARG A 129 -9.45 19.97 -7.58
N VAL A 130 -8.73 20.18 -8.68
CA VAL A 130 -9.20 21.09 -9.74
C VAL A 130 -10.46 20.53 -10.41
N PHE A 131 -10.50 19.23 -10.70
CA PHE A 131 -11.67 18.59 -11.28
C PHE A 131 -12.88 18.64 -10.34
N GLU A 132 -12.69 18.37 -9.05
CA GLU A 132 -13.74 18.48 -8.02
C GLU A 132 -14.32 19.91 -7.95
N SER A 133 -13.45 20.92 -8.04
CA SER A 133 -13.87 22.33 -8.09
C SER A 133 -14.69 22.65 -9.35
N ILE A 134 -14.28 22.11 -10.51
CA ILE A 134 -15.03 22.28 -11.77
C ILE A 134 -16.40 21.60 -11.67
N GLU A 135 -16.46 20.37 -11.18
CA GLU A 135 -17.70 19.61 -11.00
C GLU A 135 -18.68 20.36 -10.10
N THR A 136 -18.20 20.88 -8.97
CA THR A 136 -19.01 21.68 -8.04
C THR A 136 -19.58 22.92 -8.73
N ARG A 137 -18.78 23.61 -9.56
CA ARG A 137 -19.24 24.81 -10.30
C ARG A 137 -20.24 24.44 -11.40
N MET A 138 -20.03 23.33 -12.10
CA MET A 138 -20.98 22.82 -13.11
C MET A 138 -22.31 22.47 -12.46
N GLN A 139 -22.28 21.74 -11.35
CA GLN A 139 -23.49 21.38 -10.61
C GLN A 139 -24.25 22.62 -10.14
N LYS A 140 -23.55 23.62 -9.60
CA LYS A 140 -24.16 24.90 -9.23
C LYS A 140 -24.82 25.59 -10.41
N THR A 141 -24.15 25.64 -11.56
CA THR A 141 -24.69 26.26 -12.79
C THR A 141 -25.94 25.52 -13.28
N LEU A 142 -25.95 24.19 -13.22
CA LEU A 142 -27.11 23.38 -13.60
C LEU A 142 -28.32 23.64 -12.70
N VAL A 143 -28.10 23.79 -11.39
CA VAL A 143 -29.17 24.16 -10.44
C VAL A 143 -29.71 25.55 -10.74
N GLU A 144 -28.84 26.55 -10.92
CA GLU A 144 -29.26 27.92 -11.25
C GLU A 144 -30.05 28.00 -12.58
N ILE A 145 -29.68 27.18 -13.56
CA ILE A 145 -30.42 27.08 -14.82
C ILE A 145 -31.80 26.45 -14.58
N GLY A 146 -31.86 25.35 -13.81
CA GLY A 146 -33.12 24.70 -13.45
C GLY A 146 -34.09 25.63 -12.73
N GLU A 147 -33.62 26.36 -11.72
CA GLU A 147 -34.43 27.33 -10.96
C GLU A 147 -35.01 28.42 -11.87
N LYS A 148 -34.24 28.92 -12.84
CA LYS A 148 -34.72 29.91 -13.81
C LYS A 148 -35.78 29.34 -14.76
N PHE A 149 -35.68 28.07 -15.15
CA PHE A 149 -36.71 27.43 -15.97
C PHE A 149 -38.03 27.28 -15.21
N ASP A 150 -37.96 26.90 -13.94
CA ASP A 150 -39.15 26.79 -13.07
C ASP A 150 -39.82 28.16 -12.84
N GLU A 151 -39.03 29.23 -12.69
CA GLU A 151 -39.55 30.60 -12.55
C GLU A 151 -40.30 31.07 -13.81
N ILE A 152 -39.77 30.75 -14.99
CA ILE A 152 -40.40 31.09 -16.29
C ILE A 152 -41.71 30.30 -16.51
N GLU A 153 -41.76 29.03 -16.11
CA GLU A 153 -43.01 28.24 -16.15
C GLU A 153 -44.05 28.72 -15.13
N GLY A 154 -43.60 29.20 -13.97
CA GLY A 154 -44.47 29.84 -12.96
C GLY A 154 -45.12 31.14 -13.47
N HIS A 155 -44.35 32.00 -14.15
CA HIS A 155 -44.86 33.27 -14.69
C HIS A 155 -45.92 33.06 -15.79
N LYS A 156 -45.73 32.08 -16.68
CA LYS A 156 -46.70 31.77 -17.75
C LYS A 156 -48.08 31.32 -17.25
N ARG A 157 -48.19 30.80 -16.03
CA ARG A 157 -49.48 30.40 -15.44
C ARG A 157 -50.25 31.57 -14.83
N HIS A 158 -49.56 32.66 -14.50
CA HIS A 158 -50.18 33.81 -13.82
C HIS A 158 -50.79 34.84 -14.79
N ASP A 159 -50.27 34.91 -16.03
CA ASP A 159 -50.73 35.87 -17.04
C ASP A 159 -51.99 35.42 -17.80
N HIS A 160 -52.38 34.13 -17.73
CA HIS A 160 -53.59 33.64 -18.39
C HIS A 160 -54.88 33.76 -17.55
N HIS A 161 -54.81 34.22 -16.30
CA HIS A 161 -55.99 34.31 -15.43
C HIS A 161 -56.61 35.72 -15.31
N ALA A 162 -55.95 36.74 -15.86
CA ALA A 162 -56.40 38.13 -15.76
C ALA A 162 -57.32 38.59 -16.90
N ASP A 163 -57.53 37.77 -17.94
CA ASP A 163 -58.28 38.15 -19.15
C ASP A 163 -59.74 37.67 -19.16
N ASP A 164 -60.23 37.05 -18.08
CA ASP A 164 -61.59 36.49 -17.99
C ASP A 164 -62.52 37.23 -17.01
N MET A 165 -62.21 38.49 -16.70
CA MET A 165 -63.09 39.38 -15.92
C MET A 165 -63.36 40.70 -16.65
N VAL A 166 -63.95 40.60 -17.84
CA VAL A 166 -64.78 41.68 -18.41
C VAL A 166 -66.08 41.05 -18.89
N VAL A 167 -67.07 40.97 -18.00
CA VAL A 167 -68.46 40.75 -18.38
C VAL A 167 -69.32 41.80 -17.68
N ASP A 168 -69.75 42.76 -18.50
CA ASP A 168 -70.89 43.71 -18.44
C ASP A 168 -71.25 44.43 -17.14
#